data_AF-A0A9E5TKH6-F1
#
_entry.id   AF-A0A9E5TKH6-F1
#
_cell.length_a   1.000
_cell.length_b   1.000
_cell.length_c   1.000
_cell.angle_alpha   90.00
_cell.angle_beta   90.00
_cell.angle_gamma   90.00
#
_symmetry.space_group_name_H-M   'P 1'
#
loop_
_entity.id
_entity.type
_entity.pdbx_description
1 polymer ?
#
loop_
_entity_poly.entity_id
_entity_poly.type
_entity_poly.pdbx_seq_one_letter_code
_entity_poly.pdbx_strand_id
1 'polypeptide(L)'
;FISSPGSVQRGPFTDEAVREIMEEGTEIDHENQFSSFHTKSEFCAVCHDLVHPVTGAPISIAYTEWRLSPYRTRGIQCQNCHMSPQAGIVPRALVTPDRSGQVFTHYFSDFLGGDVFNPPRWQEEKIA
;
A
#
# COMPACT_ATOMS: atom_id res chain seq x y z
N PHE A 1 -7.24 2.80 26.41
CA PHE A 1 -7.99 3.58 25.42
C PHE A 1 -8.23 2.69 24.21
N ILE A 2 -9.36 2.81 23.50
CA ILE A 2 -9.72 1.94 22.36
C ILE A 2 -8.78 2.12 21.14
N SER A 3 -7.87 3.09 21.23
CA SER A 3 -6.87 3.48 20.24
C SER A 3 -5.43 3.17 20.65
N SER A 4 -5.20 2.43 21.74
CA SER A 4 -3.85 1.94 22.06
C SER A 4 -3.43 0.94 20.97
N PRO A 5 -2.30 1.14 20.28
CA PRO A 5 -1.84 0.19 19.28
C PRO A 5 -1.67 -1.17 19.94
N GLY A 6 -2.30 -2.19 19.38
CA GLY A 6 -2.14 -3.57 19.83
C GLY A 6 -0.74 -4.09 19.51
N SER A 7 -0.39 -5.26 20.04
CA SER A 7 0.90 -5.91 19.77
C SER A 7 1.00 -6.56 18.39
N VAL A 8 -0.07 -6.54 17.59
CA VAL A 8 -0.14 -7.22 16.29
C VAL A 8 -0.45 -6.22 15.19
N GLN A 9 0.47 -6.10 14.23
CA GLN A 9 0.25 -5.41 12.96
C GLN A 9 -0.21 -6.41 11.90
N ARG A 10 -1.28 -6.08 11.19
CA ARG A 10 -1.77 -6.89 10.07
C ARG A 10 -1.37 -6.26 8.74
N GLY A 11 -0.93 -7.08 7.79
CA GLY A 11 -0.43 -6.58 6.51
C GLY A 11 -0.50 -7.58 5.37
N PRO A 12 -0.09 -7.17 4.16
CA PRO A 12 -0.17 -7.99 2.95
C PRO A 12 0.98 -9.00 2.83
N PHE A 13 1.97 -8.99 3.72
CA PHE A 13 3.14 -9.86 3.68
C PHE A 13 3.05 -10.98 4.74
N THR A 14 3.59 -12.14 4.42
CA THR A 14 3.78 -13.23 5.39
C THR A 14 5.00 -12.96 6.25
N ASP A 15 5.13 -13.65 7.39
CA ASP A 15 6.30 -13.49 8.27
C ASP A 15 7.60 -13.89 7.56
N GLU A 16 7.54 -14.89 6.69
CA GLU A 16 8.67 -15.29 5.85
C GLU A 16 9.06 -14.17 4.88
N ALA A 17 8.07 -13.59 4.20
CA ALA A 17 8.30 -12.48 3.28
C ALA A 17 8.88 -11.26 4.01
N VAL A 18 8.34 -10.91 5.19
CA VAL A 18 8.86 -9.82 6.02
C VAL A 18 10.33 -10.08 6.42
N ARG A 19 10.68 -11.30 6.84
CA ARG A 19 12.05 -11.67 7.19
C ARG A 19 13.01 -11.62 6.00
N GLU A 20 12.52 -11.93 4.80
CA GLU A 20 13.32 -11.89 3.58
C GLU A 20 13.61 -10.44 3.13
N ILE A 21 12.61 -9.57 3.22
CA ILE A 21 12.70 -8.19 2.73
C ILE A 21 13.29 -7.21 3.75
N MET A 22 13.42 -7.58 5.02
CA MET A 22 14.03 -6.72 6.04
C MET A 22 15.54 -6.88 6.10
N GLU A 23 16.26 -5.79 6.35
CA GLU A 23 17.70 -5.86 6.61
C GLU A 23 17.98 -6.71 7.85
N GLU A 24 19.04 -7.52 7.78
CA GLU A 24 19.48 -8.33 8.91
C GLU A 24 19.74 -7.45 10.14
N GLY A 25 19.19 -7.86 11.29
CA GLY A 25 19.29 -7.09 12.54
C GLY A 25 18.25 -5.97 12.69
N THR A 26 17.26 -5.86 11.80
CA THR A 26 16.13 -4.94 12.01
C THR A 26 15.20 -5.47 13.10
N GLU A 27 14.97 -4.66 14.15
CA GLU A 27 14.04 -4.97 15.24
C GLU A 27 12.62 -4.50 14.88
N ILE A 28 11.63 -5.38 15.08
CA ILE A 28 10.20 -5.07 14.91
C ILE A 28 9.55 -5.18 16.29
N ASP A 29 9.04 -4.07 16.82
CA ASP A 29 8.46 -3.99 18.17
C ASP A 29 7.05 -4.61 18.29
N HIS A 30 6.55 -5.25 17.22
CA HIS A 30 5.23 -5.85 17.15
C HIS A 30 5.26 -7.17 16.36
N GLU A 31 4.32 -8.05 16.67
CA GLU A 31 4.05 -9.23 15.88
C GLU A 31 3.45 -8.82 14.53
N ASN A 32 3.82 -9.50 13.46
CA ASN A 32 3.20 -9.34 12.15
C ASN A 32 2.23 -10.49 11.90
N GLN A 33 1.12 -10.18 11.24
CA GLN A 33 0.13 -11.19 10.86
C GLN A 33 -0.33 -10.93 9.44
N PHE A 34 -0.15 -11.91 8.56
CA PHE A 34 -0.68 -11.84 7.21
C PHE A 34 -2.21 -11.66 7.23
N SER A 35 -2.71 -10.76 6.39
CA SER A 35 -4.12 -10.52 6.20
C SER A 35 -4.43 -10.43 4.71
N SER A 36 -5.17 -11.43 4.22
CA SER A 36 -5.61 -11.47 2.82
C SER A 36 -6.43 -10.25 2.42
N PHE A 37 -7.12 -9.60 3.36
CA PHE A 37 -7.88 -8.38 3.07
C PHE A 37 -6.98 -7.22 2.62
N HIS A 38 -5.77 -7.10 3.18
CA HIS A 38 -4.82 -6.05 2.83
C HIS A 38 -4.22 -6.23 1.42
N THR A 39 -4.42 -7.40 0.79
CA THR A 39 -4.00 -7.68 -0.59
C THR A 39 -5.11 -7.40 -1.61
N LYS A 40 -6.25 -6.83 -1.20
CA LYS A 40 -7.45 -6.71 -2.04
C LYS A 40 -7.87 -5.25 -2.20
N SER A 41 -8.40 -4.88 -3.35
CA SER A 41 -8.94 -3.53 -3.62
C SER A 41 -10.09 -3.16 -2.68
N GLU A 42 -10.79 -4.14 -2.11
CA GLU A 42 -11.85 -3.93 -1.11
C GLU A 42 -11.34 -3.16 0.12
N PHE A 43 -10.06 -3.27 0.48
CA PHE A 43 -9.46 -2.46 1.54
C PHE A 43 -9.55 -0.96 1.20
N CYS A 44 -9.33 -0.60 -0.07
CA CYS A 44 -9.40 0.79 -0.54
C CYS A 44 -10.85 1.30 -0.61
N ALA A 45 -11.83 0.40 -0.82
CA ALA A 45 -13.24 0.76 -0.91
C ALA A 45 -13.79 1.44 0.35
N VAL A 46 -13.17 1.20 1.51
CA VAL A 46 -13.55 1.83 2.79
C VAL A 46 -13.56 3.37 2.68
N CYS A 47 -12.67 3.93 1.84
CA CYS A 47 -12.54 5.37 1.64
C CYS A 47 -12.71 5.81 0.18
N HIS A 48 -12.50 4.92 -0.80
CA HIS A 48 -12.55 5.23 -2.23
C HIS A 48 -13.85 4.77 -2.92
N ASP A 49 -14.92 4.63 -2.15
CA ASP A 49 -16.27 4.33 -2.63
C ASP A 49 -17.33 5.04 -1.76
N LEU A 50 -17.36 6.37 -1.86
CA LEU A 50 -18.17 7.26 -1.03
C LEU A 50 -19.37 7.79 -1.79
N VAL A 51 -20.54 7.65 -1.15
CA VAL A 51 -21.80 8.26 -1.58
C VAL A 51 -22.30 9.23 -0.52
N HIS A 52 -22.97 10.29 -0.95
CA HIS A 52 -23.57 11.25 -0.04
C HIS A 52 -24.71 10.56 0.76
N PRO A 53 -24.68 10.55 2.10
CA PRO A 53 -25.59 9.71 2.90
C PRO A 53 -27.08 10.12 2.79
N VAL A 54 -27.37 11.40 2.52
CA VAL A 54 -28.75 11.90 2.38
C VAL A 54 -29.29 11.80 0.96
N THR A 55 -28.54 12.27 -0.04
CA THR A 55 -29.00 12.35 -1.43
C THR A 55 -28.69 11.10 -2.26
N GLY A 56 -27.80 10.22 -1.78
CA GLY A 56 -27.29 9.07 -2.54
C GLY A 56 -26.38 9.44 -3.71
N ALA A 57 -26.05 10.73 -3.88
CA ALA A 57 -25.19 11.18 -4.98
C ALA A 57 -23.76 10.62 -4.81
N PRO A 58 -23.11 10.14 -5.88
CA PRO A 58 -21.74 9.66 -5.80
C PRO A 58 -20.78 10.82 -5.51
N ILE A 59 -19.90 10.64 -4.52
CA ILE A 59 -18.82 11.59 -4.19
C ILE A 59 -17.49 11.06 -4.74
N SER A 60 -17.22 9.78 -4.50
CA SER A 60 -16.08 9.05 -5.06
C SER A 60 -16.53 7.64 -5.35
N ILE A 61 -16.35 7.16 -6.57
CA ILE A 61 -16.78 5.81 -6.99
C ILE A 61 -15.65 5.02 -7.62
N ALA A 62 -14.39 5.36 -7.27
CA ALA A 62 -13.21 4.78 -7.88
C ALA A 62 -13.16 3.25 -7.70
N TYR A 63 -13.54 2.73 -6.52
CA TYR A 63 -13.66 1.28 -6.32
C TYR A 63 -14.79 0.69 -7.17
N THR A 64 -15.97 1.32 -7.23
CA THR A 64 -17.07 0.86 -8.09
C THR A 64 -16.65 0.82 -9.56
N GLU A 65 -15.98 1.85 -10.06
CA GLU A 65 -15.43 1.90 -11.42
C GLU A 65 -14.41 0.79 -11.66
N TRP A 66 -13.45 0.60 -10.75
CA TRP A 66 -12.51 -0.53 -10.79
C TRP A 66 -13.25 -1.87 -10.80
N ARG A 67 -14.27 -2.03 -9.96
CA ARG A 67 -15.01 -3.27 -9.79
C ARG A 67 -15.76 -3.66 -11.05
N LEU A 68 -16.27 -2.67 -11.79
CA LEU A 68 -16.95 -2.86 -13.07
C LEU A 68 -15.98 -2.94 -14.26
N SER A 69 -14.70 -2.60 -14.05
CA SER A 69 -13.68 -2.61 -15.10
C SER A 69 -13.11 -4.01 -15.40
N PRO A 70 -12.44 -4.18 -16.55
CA PRO A 70 -11.64 -5.38 -16.84
C PRO A 70 -10.47 -5.61 -15.86
N TYR A 71 -10.05 -4.62 -15.09
CA TYR A 71 -8.94 -4.78 -14.14
C TYR A 71 -9.32 -5.76 -13.02
N ARG A 72 -10.56 -5.68 -12.51
CA ARG A 72 -11.06 -6.65 -11.52
C ARG A 72 -11.04 -8.08 -12.06
N THR A 73 -11.52 -8.29 -13.28
CA THR A 73 -11.60 -9.65 -13.86
C THR A 73 -10.22 -10.23 -14.15
N ARG A 74 -9.23 -9.38 -14.46
CA ARG A 74 -7.82 -9.76 -14.61
C ARG A 74 -7.09 -9.90 -13.26
N GLY A 75 -7.77 -9.69 -12.14
CA GLY A 75 -7.16 -9.77 -10.81
C GLY A 75 -6.22 -8.62 -10.46
N ILE A 76 -6.16 -7.56 -11.28
CA ILE A 76 -5.32 -6.38 -11.05
C ILE A 76 -5.98 -5.54 -9.95
N GLN A 77 -5.36 -5.52 -8.78
CA GLN A 77 -5.79 -4.76 -7.60
C GLN A 77 -5.29 -3.32 -7.64
N CYS A 78 -5.87 -2.46 -6.81
CA CYS A 78 -5.42 -1.07 -6.62
C CYS A 78 -3.91 -1.02 -6.30
N GLN A 79 -3.47 -1.90 -5.41
CA GLN A 79 -2.10 -2.03 -4.94
C GLN A 79 -1.12 -2.33 -6.09
N ASN A 80 -1.54 -3.04 -7.14
CA ASN A 80 -0.65 -3.37 -8.26
C ASN A 80 -0.18 -2.14 -9.05
N CYS A 81 -0.88 -1.01 -8.96
CA CYS A 81 -0.50 0.24 -9.64
C CYS A 81 -0.24 1.40 -8.69
N HIS A 82 -0.94 1.45 -7.55
CA HIS A 82 -0.84 2.53 -6.56
C HIS A 82 0.12 2.22 -5.40
N MET A 83 0.46 0.95 -5.20
CA MET A 83 1.45 0.48 -4.23
C MET A 83 2.48 -0.43 -4.91
N SER A 84 2.63 -0.29 -6.23
CA SER A 84 3.67 -0.98 -6.98
C SER A 84 5.03 -0.58 -6.41
N PRO A 85 5.99 -1.50 -6.29
CA PRO A 85 7.37 -1.15 -5.99
C PRO A 85 7.84 -0.04 -6.93
N GLN A 86 8.10 1.16 -6.41
CA GLN A 86 8.55 2.29 -7.21
C GLN A 86 10.05 2.43 -7.14
N ALA A 87 10.67 2.44 -8.31
CA ALA A 87 11.65 3.45 -8.66
C ALA A 87 11.83 4.62 -7.66
N GLY A 88 12.78 4.65 -6.71
CA GLY A 88 12.93 5.72 -5.70
C GLY A 88 12.37 7.11 -6.10
N ILE A 89 11.43 7.62 -5.30
CA ILE A 89 10.66 8.88 -5.37
C ILE A 89 10.86 9.76 -6.63
N VAL A 90 9.94 9.69 -7.61
CA VAL A 90 9.60 10.85 -8.45
C VAL A 90 8.12 10.83 -8.91
N PRO A 91 7.47 12.00 -9.07
CA PRO A 91 6.18 12.12 -9.75
C PRO A 91 6.22 11.44 -11.12
N ARG A 92 5.11 10.79 -11.51
CA ARG A 92 4.93 10.03 -12.76
C ARG A 92 5.33 10.78 -14.05
N ALA A 93 5.45 12.11 -14.00
CA ALA A 93 5.95 12.95 -15.10
C ALA A 93 7.47 12.84 -15.36
N LEU A 94 8.26 12.18 -14.50
CA LEU A 94 9.73 12.14 -14.59
C LEU A 94 10.33 10.72 -14.65
N VAL A 95 9.55 9.71 -15.02
CA VAL A 95 10.05 8.34 -15.18
C VAL A 95 10.94 8.26 -16.43
N THR A 96 12.26 8.12 -16.25
CA THR A 96 13.22 7.70 -17.29
C THR A 96 13.70 6.26 -17.04
N PRO A 97 14.19 5.54 -18.07
CA PRO A 97 14.57 4.13 -17.97
C PRO A 97 15.74 3.82 -17.03
N ASP A 98 16.48 4.82 -16.54
CA ASP A 98 17.78 4.68 -15.86
C ASP A 98 17.72 4.80 -14.33
N ARG A 99 16.53 4.90 -13.72
CA ARG A 99 16.36 4.99 -12.25
C ARG A 99 15.40 3.92 -11.75
N SER A 100 15.90 2.70 -11.58
CA SER A 100 15.11 1.47 -11.33
C SER A 100 15.46 0.74 -10.00
N GLY A 101 15.39 1.38 -8.84
CA GLY A 101 15.33 0.71 -7.51
C GLY A 101 13.92 0.67 -6.90
N GLN A 102 13.40 -0.52 -6.53
CA GLN A 102 12.02 -0.78 -6.09
C GLN A 102 11.74 -0.40 -4.62
N VAL A 103 10.89 0.59 -4.39
CA VAL A 103 10.48 1.11 -3.07
C VAL A 103 8.96 1.03 -2.94
N PHE A 104 8.47 0.24 -1.98
CA PHE A 104 7.04 0.21 -1.63
C PHE A 104 6.73 1.40 -0.73
N THR A 105 6.26 2.50 -1.31
CA THR A 105 5.95 3.69 -0.53
C THR A 105 4.60 3.51 0.19
N HIS A 106 4.59 3.67 1.52
CA HIS A 106 3.36 3.96 2.28
C HIS A 106 2.82 5.38 2.00
N TYR A 107 3.48 6.14 1.12
CA TYR A 107 3.06 7.43 0.63
C TYR A 107 2.22 7.24 -0.64
N PHE A 108 0.93 7.58 -0.55
CA PHE A 108 0.17 7.99 -1.72
C PHE A 108 0.88 9.23 -2.26
N SER A 109 1.34 9.20 -3.51
CA SER A 109 2.22 10.20 -4.15
C SER A 109 1.67 11.65 -4.21
N ASP A 110 0.56 11.94 -3.54
CA ASP A 110 -0.25 13.13 -3.73
C ASP A 110 -0.21 14.09 -2.54
N PHE A 111 0.49 13.74 -1.44
CA PHE A 111 0.67 14.64 -0.29
C PHE A 111 2.15 14.78 0.07
N LEU A 112 2.66 15.99 -0.17
CA LEU A 112 3.89 16.66 0.29
C LEU A 112 4.75 15.89 1.30
N GLY A 113 6.02 15.69 0.96
CA GLY A 113 7.00 14.96 1.76
C GLY A 113 7.44 15.62 3.08
N GLY A 114 8.21 14.84 3.86
CA GLY A 114 8.98 15.31 5.01
C GLY A 114 8.96 14.37 6.21
N ASP A 115 9.93 13.45 6.26
CA ASP A 115 10.80 13.07 7.39
C ASP A 115 10.24 13.07 8.85
N VAL A 116 9.27 12.21 9.21
CA VAL A 116 8.91 12.00 10.64
C VAL A 116 8.81 10.54 11.10
N PHE A 117 9.16 9.56 10.27
CA PHE A 117 9.30 8.18 10.72
C PHE A 117 10.63 7.65 10.22
N ASN A 118 11.44 7.08 11.10
CA ASN A 118 12.56 6.22 10.69
C ASN A 118 11.92 4.92 10.22
N PRO A 119 11.71 4.70 8.90
CA PRO A 119 11.04 3.49 8.47
C PRO A 119 11.96 2.30 8.75
N PRO A 120 11.41 1.08 8.95
CA PRO A 120 12.23 -0.12 8.98
C PRO A 120 13.13 -0.16 7.74
N ARG A 121 14.38 -0.62 7.89
CA ARG A 121 15.31 -0.72 6.77
C ARG A 121 15.01 -1.99 5.96
N TRP A 122 14.69 -1.82 4.69
CA TRP A 122 14.29 -2.89 3.77
C TRP A 122 15.41 -3.19 2.77
N GLN A 123 15.61 -4.45 2.44
CA GLN A 123 16.44 -4.89 1.32
C GLN A 123 15.68 -4.61 0.02
N GLU A 124 15.88 -3.43 -0.55
CA GLU A 124 15.17 -2.94 -1.75
C GLU A 124 15.23 -3.93 -2.93
N GLU A 125 16.30 -4.70 -3.05
CA GLU A 125 16.49 -5.71 -4.12
C GLU A 125 15.58 -6.94 -3.99
N LYS A 126 15.02 -7.21 -2.80
CA LYS A 126 14.27 -8.42 -2.50
C LYS A 126 12.76 -8.24 -2.49
N ILE A 127 12.29 -7.03 -2.78
CA ILE A 127 10.87 -6.72 -2.75
C ILE A 127 10.27 -6.92 -4.15
N ALA A 128 9.41 -7.94 -4.30
CA ALA A 128 8.87 -8.45 -5.56
C ALA A 128 7.47 -7.92 -5.90
#